data_AF-A0AAE2YEA7-F1
#
_entry.id   AF-A0AAE2YEA7-F1
#
_cell.length_a   1.000
_cell.length_b   1.000
_cell.length_c   1.000
_cell.angle_alpha   90.00
_cell.angle_beta   90.00
_cell.angle_gamma   90.00
#
_symmetry.space_group_name_H-M   'P 1'
#
loop_
_entity.id
_entity.type
_entity.pdbx_description
1 polymer ?
#
loop_
_entity_poly.entity_id
_entity_poly.type
_entity_poly.pdbx_seq_one_letter_code
_entity_poly.pdbx_strand_id
1 'polypeptide(L)'
;MDLRTFYKKAVSDLFGVIKTEDFSGEFIDLFEETEKSIHVLISSSPNISVLNEILQDAYTLAEKVAMIKPSALKRLMRLRDNYQDLIRKAINKSLILSEALRLGGNVANLTCPECSKLLLKDLDFCPYCGIELLKCTVCGAVIGGNRGVVVCPRCGEYTHSKCISEINNKCSKCGSNLTEKNSLP
;
A
#
# COMPACT_ATOMS: atom_id res chain seq x y z
N MET A 1 3.62 5.24 -0.88
CA MET A 1 3.67 4.28 0.24
C MET A 1 2.53 3.30 0.03
N ASP A 2 2.84 2.03 -0.24
CA ASP A 2 1.81 1.02 -0.51
C ASP A 2 1.03 0.63 0.76
N LEU A 3 -0.13 0.01 0.56
CA LEU A 3 -1.02 -0.35 1.65
C LEU A 3 -0.37 -1.34 2.62
N ARG A 4 0.37 -2.36 2.15
CA ARG A 4 1.01 -3.33 3.04
C ARG A 4 2.11 -2.68 3.87
N THR A 5 2.89 -1.79 3.27
CA THR A 5 3.89 -0.97 3.98
C THR A 5 3.24 -0.07 5.02
N PHE A 6 2.03 0.46 4.76
CA PHE A 6 1.24 1.17 5.77
C PHE A 6 0.87 0.29 6.97
N TYR A 7 0.32 -0.90 6.74
CA TYR A 7 -0.02 -1.82 7.83
C TYR A 7 1.22 -2.30 8.59
N LYS A 8 2.31 -2.63 7.90
CA LYS A 8 3.59 -3.00 8.55
C LYS A 8 4.10 -1.88 9.45
N LYS A 9 4.04 -0.64 8.97
CA LYS A 9 4.43 0.53 9.76
C LYS A 9 3.54 0.69 10.99
N ALA A 10 2.22 0.55 10.84
CA ALA A 10 1.28 0.64 11.96
C ALA A 10 1.59 -0.40 13.06
N VAL A 11 1.88 -1.64 12.65
CA VAL A 11 2.31 -2.70 13.57
C VAL A 11 3.67 -2.38 14.19
N SER A 12 4.64 -1.89 13.42
CA SER A 12 5.96 -1.54 13.95
C SER A 12 5.87 -0.43 15.01
N ASP A 13 5.06 0.61 14.75
CA ASP A 13 4.84 1.71 15.68
C ASP A 13 4.15 1.22 16.97
N LEU A 14 3.21 0.29 16.85
CA LEU A 14 2.51 -0.33 17.99
C LEU A 14 3.49 -1.08 18.89
N PHE A 15 4.26 -2.00 18.31
CA PHE A 15 5.23 -2.81 19.06
C PHE A 15 6.37 -1.93 19.58
N GLY A 16 6.72 -0.85 18.87
CA GLY A 16 7.66 0.16 19.34
C GLY A 16 7.23 0.83 20.65
N VAL A 17 5.92 1.08 20.86
CA VAL A 17 5.44 1.60 22.15
C VAL A 17 5.68 0.60 23.27
N ILE A 18 5.41 -0.69 23.04
CA ILE A 18 5.61 -1.75 24.03
C ILE A 18 7.10 -1.92 24.36
N LYS A 19 7.98 -1.93 23.35
CA LYS A 19 9.44 -2.08 23.53
C LYS A 19 10.10 -0.94 24.30
N THR A 20 9.47 0.24 24.37
CA THR A 20 9.98 1.37 25.16
C THR A 20 9.71 1.27 26.65
N GLU A 21 8.95 0.27 27.09
CA GLU A 21 8.63 0.07 28.51
C GLU A 21 9.58 -0.97 29.14
N ASP A 22 9.79 -0.88 30.45
CA ASP A 22 10.62 -1.82 31.22
C ASP A 22 9.96 -3.20 31.36
N PHE A 23 9.96 -3.98 30.27
CA PHE A 23 9.63 -5.40 30.27
C PHE A 23 10.89 -6.26 30.38
N SER A 24 10.76 -7.53 30.78
CA SER A 24 11.89 -8.46 30.78
C SER A 24 12.38 -8.73 29.35
N GLY A 25 13.66 -9.07 29.21
CA GLY A 25 14.27 -9.37 27.89
C GLY A 25 13.51 -10.47 27.13
N GLU A 26 13.12 -11.55 27.80
CA GLU A 26 12.32 -12.63 27.21
C GLU A 26 10.97 -12.14 26.65
N PHE A 27 10.36 -11.16 27.31
CA PHE A 27 9.11 -10.56 26.85
C PHE A 27 9.34 -9.70 25.59
N ILE A 28 10.46 -8.98 25.53
CA ILE A 28 10.83 -8.18 24.36
C ILE A 28 11.08 -9.08 23.15
N ASP A 29 11.84 -10.17 23.32
CA ASP A 29 12.15 -11.13 22.26
C ASP A 29 10.87 -11.75 21.66
N LEU A 30 9.92 -12.12 22.51
CA LEU A 30 8.61 -12.63 22.09
C LEU A 30 7.86 -11.61 21.22
N PHE A 31 7.91 -10.32 21.57
CA PHE A 31 7.29 -9.26 20.77
C PHE A 31 7.99 -9.06 19.43
N GLU A 32 9.31 -9.18 19.37
CA GLU A 32 10.02 -9.08 18.09
C GLU A 32 9.66 -10.23 17.15
N GLU A 33 9.55 -11.45 17.67
CA GLU A 33 9.13 -12.61 16.88
C GLU A 33 7.67 -12.49 16.43
N THR A 34 6.81 -12.01 17.32
CA THR A 34 5.40 -11.75 17.00
C THR A 34 5.26 -10.67 15.93
N GLU A 35 6.00 -9.57 16.04
CA GLU A 35 6.03 -8.48 15.06
C GLU A 35 6.44 -9.00 13.68
N LYS A 36 7.53 -9.78 13.61
CA LYS A 36 8.01 -10.41 12.36
C LYS A 36 6.95 -11.32 11.76
N SER A 37 6.28 -12.14 12.59
CA SER A 37 5.21 -13.04 12.15
C SER A 37 4.03 -12.26 11.57
N ILE A 38 3.62 -11.17 12.23
CA ILE A 38 2.55 -10.30 11.74
C ILE A 38 2.95 -9.62 10.42
N HIS A 39 4.21 -9.20 10.25
CA HIS A 39 4.68 -8.64 8.98
C HIS A 39 4.62 -9.65 7.84
N VAL A 40 4.88 -10.93 8.10
CA VAL A 40 4.70 -12.02 7.13
C VAL A 40 3.23 -12.15 6.75
N LEU A 41 2.32 -12.17 7.73
CA LEU A 41 0.86 -12.23 7.49
C LEU A 41 0.37 -11.03 6.67
N ILE A 42 0.84 -9.82 6.96
CA ILE A 42 0.52 -8.62 6.15
C ILE A 42 1.03 -8.76 4.71
N SER A 43 2.20 -9.40 4.53
CA SER A 43 2.79 -9.61 3.20
C SER A 43 2.03 -10.64 2.36
N SER A 44 1.38 -11.61 3.00
CA SER A 44 0.58 -12.65 2.33
C SER A 44 -0.93 -12.35 2.30
N SER A 45 -1.38 -11.31 3.00
CA SER A 45 -2.81 -10.98 3.11
C SER A 45 -3.47 -10.76 1.75
N PRO A 46 -4.67 -11.33 1.50
CA PRO A 46 -5.32 -11.29 0.20
C PRO A 46 -6.08 -9.98 -0.08
N ASN A 47 -6.51 -9.26 0.97
CA ASN A 47 -7.32 -8.06 0.83
C ASN A 47 -7.26 -7.18 2.08
N ILE A 48 -7.88 -5.99 1.99
CA ILE A 48 -7.91 -4.99 3.06
C ILE A 48 -8.71 -5.41 4.29
N SER A 49 -9.71 -6.29 4.16
CA SER A 49 -10.47 -6.79 5.32
C SER A 49 -9.57 -7.62 6.23
N VAL A 50 -8.81 -8.54 5.64
CA VAL A 50 -7.84 -9.37 6.38
C VAL A 50 -6.74 -8.50 7.00
N LEU A 51 -6.27 -7.48 6.29
CA LEU A 51 -5.30 -6.52 6.84
C LEU A 51 -5.85 -5.75 8.07
N ASN A 52 -7.12 -5.34 8.01
CA ASN A 52 -7.79 -4.69 9.13
C ASN A 52 -7.92 -5.63 10.34
N GLU A 53 -8.31 -6.89 10.11
CA GLU A 53 -8.40 -7.90 11.17
C GLU A 53 -7.05 -8.12 11.85
N ILE A 54 -5.99 -8.34 11.07
CA ILE A 54 -4.62 -8.48 11.59
C ILE A 54 -4.22 -7.28 12.45
N LEU A 55 -4.54 -6.07 11.99
CA LEU A 55 -4.20 -4.86 12.73
C LEU A 55 -5.00 -4.73 14.04
N GLN A 56 -6.27 -5.11 14.06
CA GLN A 56 -7.09 -5.12 15.29
C GLN A 56 -6.61 -6.17 16.29
N ASP A 57 -6.20 -7.34 15.82
CA ASP A 57 -5.62 -8.38 16.67
C ASP A 57 -4.29 -7.92 17.28
N ALA A 58 -3.45 -7.24 16.49
CA ALA A 58 -2.23 -6.62 16.97
C ALA A 58 -2.53 -5.58 18.06
N TYR A 59 -3.49 -4.67 17.83
CA TYR A 59 -3.93 -3.70 18.84
C TYR A 59 -4.36 -4.39 20.14
N THR A 60 -5.22 -5.40 20.02
CA THR A 60 -5.75 -6.14 21.18
C THR A 60 -4.63 -6.79 21.99
N LEU A 61 -3.64 -7.37 21.31
CA LEU A 61 -2.48 -7.96 21.96
C LEU A 61 -1.66 -6.90 22.72
N ALA A 62 -1.33 -5.78 22.07
CA ALA A 62 -0.57 -4.70 22.69
C ALA A 62 -1.31 -4.05 23.86
N GLU A 63 -2.62 -3.86 23.75
CA GLU A 63 -3.44 -3.31 24.83
C GLU A 63 -3.42 -4.19 26.07
N LYS A 64 -3.61 -5.51 25.93
CA LYS A 64 -3.56 -6.47 27.04
C LYS A 64 -2.23 -6.38 27.80
N VAL A 65 -1.14 -6.19 27.07
CA VAL A 65 0.21 -6.10 27.63
C VAL A 65 0.43 -4.74 28.30
N ALA A 66 -0.09 -3.67 27.70
CA ALA A 66 0.00 -2.33 28.25
C ALA A 66 -0.94 -2.07 29.45
N MET A 67 -1.87 -2.98 29.78
CA MET A 67 -2.77 -2.83 30.93
C MET A 67 -2.02 -2.61 32.25
N ILE A 68 -0.81 -3.15 32.39
CA ILE A 68 0.05 -2.98 33.57
C ILE A 68 0.82 -1.64 33.57
N LYS A 69 0.78 -0.87 32.48
CA LYS A 69 1.50 0.41 32.30
C LYS A 69 0.55 1.47 31.69
N PRO A 70 -0.11 2.30 32.52
CA PRO A 70 -1.10 3.29 32.06
C PRO A 70 -0.58 4.30 31.02
N SER A 71 0.71 4.67 31.10
CA SER A 71 1.40 5.54 30.14
C SER A 71 1.46 4.91 28.74
N ALA A 72 1.85 3.64 28.67
CA ALA A 72 1.91 2.86 27.44
C ALA A 72 0.52 2.71 26.82
N LEU A 73 -0.47 2.37 27.66
CA LEU A 73 -1.86 2.20 27.22
C LEU A 73 -2.41 3.48 26.58
N LYS A 74 -2.18 4.63 27.20
CA LYS A 74 -2.62 5.93 26.65
C LYS A 74 -1.95 6.25 25.31
N ARG A 75 -0.67 5.90 25.13
CA ARG A 75 0.06 6.09 23.86
C ARG A 75 -0.50 5.16 22.77
N LEU A 76 -0.75 3.89 23.10
CA LEU A 76 -1.34 2.91 22.19
C LEU A 76 -2.74 3.33 21.72
N MET A 77 -3.61 3.77 22.64
CA MET A 77 -4.95 4.23 22.27
C MET A 77 -4.90 5.39 21.27
N ARG A 78 -4.03 6.38 21.49
CA ARG A 78 -3.84 7.50 20.55
C ARG A 78 -3.32 7.02 19.19
N LEU A 79 -2.37 6.09 19.20
CA LEU A 79 -1.81 5.52 17.97
C LEU A 79 -2.89 4.78 17.18
N ARG A 80 -3.69 3.97 17.87
CA ARG A 80 -4.84 3.26 17.31
C ARG A 80 -5.82 4.22 16.65
N ASP A 81 -6.26 5.23 17.39
CA ASP A 81 -7.26 6.18 16.91
C ASP A 81 -6.75 6.92 15.66
N ASN A 82 -5.47 7.30 15.63
CA ASN A 82 -4.82 7.92 14.47
C ASN A 82 -4.82 6.99 13.24
N TYR A 83 -4.39 5.73 13.40
CA TYR A 83 -4.34 4.78 12.29
C TYR A 83 -5.74 4.39 11.80
N GLN A 84 -6.70 4.21 12.70
CA GLN A 84 -8.09 3.96 12.34
C GLN A 84 -8.71 5.13 11.58
N ASP A 85 -8.41 6.38 11.96
CA ASP A 85 -8.87 7.56 11.23
C ASP A 85 -8.26 7.65 9.82
N LEU A 86 -6.96 7.34 9.69
CA LEU A 86 -6.28 7.29 8.38
C LEU A 86 -6.88 6.21 7.46
N ILE A 87 -7.13 5.00 8.00
CA ILE A 87 -7.78 3.91 7.27
C ILE A 87 -9.20 4.32 6.86
N ARG A 88 -9.97 4.90 7.79
CA ARG A 88 -11.33 5.39 7.51
C ARG A 88 -11.32 6.45 6.42
N LYS A 89 -10.39 7.41 6.45
CA LYS A 89 -10.23 8.44 5.41
C LYS A 89 -9.88 7.82 4.05
N ALA A 90 -9.00 6.83 4.02
CA ALA A 90 -8.65 6.13 2.80
C ALA A 90 -9.86 5.38 2.20
N ILE A 91 -10.63 4.67 3.03
CA ILE A 91 -11.85 3.96 2.62
C ILE A 91 -12.96 4.94 2.22
N ASN A 92 -13.22 5.99 3.00
CA ASN A 92 -14.27 6.96 2.70
C ASN A 92 -13.99 7.74 1.42
N LYS A 93 -12.73 8.08 1.15
CA LYS A 93 -12.34 8.65 -0.15
C LYS A 93 -12.70 7.69 -1.28
N SER A 94 -12.55 6.37 -1.11
CA SER A 94 -12.99 5.37 -2.08
C SER A 94 -14.52 5.26 -2.21
N LEU A 95 -15.27 5.43 -1.11
CA LEU A 95 -16.74 5.37 -1.09
C LEU A 95 -17.40 6.58 -1.76
N ILE A 96 -16.98 7.80 -1.41
CA ILE A 96 -17.47 9.05 -2.03
C ILE A 96 -17.25 9.00 -3.56
N LEU A 97 -16.14 8.38 -3.98
CA LEU A 97 -15.84 8.20 -5.39
C LEU A 97 -16.66 7.10 -6.08
N SER A 98 -16.97 6.01 -5.38
CA SER A 98 -17.90 4.99 -5.92
C SER A 98 -19.31 5.55 -6.14
N GLU A 99 -19.75 6.48 -5.29
CA GLU A 99 -21.04 7.15 -5.42
C GLU A 99 -21.04 8.20 -6.53
N ALA A 100 -19.97 8.99 -6.67
CA ALA A 100 -19.80 9.93 -7.77
C ALA A 100 -19.82 9.25 -9.16
N LEU A 101 -19.30 8.02 -9.25
CA LEU A 101 -19.38 7.18 -10.46
C LEU A 101 -20.80 6.67 -10.73
N ARG A 102 -21.56 6.26 -9.70
CA ARG A 102 -22.98 5.85 -9.84
C ARG A 102 -23.85 7.01 -10.35
N LEU A 103 -23.52 8.24 -9.98
CA LEU A 103 -24.25 9.45 -10.36
C LEU A 103 -23.82 10.04 -11.72
N GLY A 104 -23.03 9.30 -12.52
CA GLY A 104 -22.68 9.71 -13.88
C GLY A 104 -21.60 10.79 -13.96
N GLY A 105 -20.79 10.96 -12.90
CA GLY A 105 -19.60 11.79 -12.95
C GLY A 105 -18.64 11.29 -14.03
N ASN A 106 -18.25 12.16 -14.96
CA ASN A 106 -17.33 11.84 -16.05
C ASN A 106 -15.90 11.73 -15.51
N VAL A 107 -15.61 10.63 -14.81
CA VAL A 107 -14.28 10.26 -14.37
C VAL A 107 -13.74 9.28 -15.41
N ALA A 108 -12.60 9.56 -16.02
CA ALA A 108 -12.01 8.70 -17.02
C ALA A 108 -11.89 7.26 -16.47
N ASN A 109 -12.72 6.35 -16.98
CA ASN A 109 -12.84 4.98 -16.51
C ASN A 109 -11.54 4.23 -16.75
N LEU A 110 -10.83 3.95 -15.66
CA LEU A 110 -9.59 3.19 -15.70
C LEU A 110 -9.88 1.83 -15.08
N THR A 111 -9.68 0.73 -15.80
CA THR A 111 -9.96 -0.61 -15.24
C THR A 111 -8.71 -1.18 -14.62
N CYS A 112 -8.82 -1.71 -13.40
CA CYS A 112 -7.73 -2.42 -12.76
C CYS A 112 -7.37 -3.65 -13.60
N PRO A 113 -6.12 -3.76 -14.06
CA PRO A 113 -5.71 -4.85 -14.94
C PRO A 113 -5.66 -6.22 -14.23
N GLU A 114 -5.48 -6.24 -12.90
CA GLU A 114 -5.48 -7.49 -12.12
C GLU A 114 -6.87 -7.97 -11.70
N CYS A 115 -7.65 -7.11 -11.04
CA CYS A 115 -8.93 -7.51 -10.45
C CYS A 115 -10.15 -7.06 -11.26
N SER A 116 -9.93 -6.45 -12.43
CA SER A 116 -10.97 -5.96 -13.36
C SER A 116 -11.97 -4.97 -12.75
N LYS A 117 -11.67 -4.41 -11.58
CA LYS A 117 -12.51 -3.41 -10.92
C LYS A 117 -12.28 -2.04 -11.56
N LEU A 118 -13.34 -1.25 -11.66
CA LEU A 118 -13.25 0.14 -12.12
C LEU A 118 -12.48 0.97 -11.09
N LEU A 119 -11.57 1.78 -11.60
CA LEU A 119 -10.67 2.67 -10.89
C LEU A 119 -10.86 4.09 -11.40
N LEU A 120 -10.43 4.99 -10.55
CA LEU A 120 -10.43 6.41 -10.84
C LEU A 120 -9.12 6.79 -11.53
N LYS A 121 -9.17 7.86 -12.31
CA LYS A 121 -7.96 8.54 -12.77
C LYS A 121 -7.17 9.00 -11.53
N ASP A 122 -5.85 8.84 -11.57
CA ASP A 122 -4.92 9.35 -10.53
C ASP A 122 -4.85 8.57 -9.22
N LEU A 123 -5.27 7.30 -9.21
CA LEU A 123 -4.88 6.39 -8.14
C LEU A 123 -3.48 5.82 -8.42
N ASP A 124 -2.64 5.82 -7.40
CA ASP A 124 -1.31 5.16 -7.44
C ASP A 124 -1.44 3.65 -7.16
N PHE A 125 -2.56 3.20 -6.60
CA PHE A 125 -2.83 1.79 -6.30
C PHE A 125 -4.32 1.45 -6.39
N CYS A 126 -4.63 0.21 -6.71
CA CYS A 126 -5.98 -0.32 -6.73
C CYS A 126 -6.48 -0.50 -5.29
N PRO A 127 -7.59 0.13 -4.88
CA PRO A 127 -8.13 -0.01 -3.53
C PRO A 127 -8.78 -1.38 -3.30
N TYR A 128 -9.03 -2.15 -4.37
CA TYR A 128 -9.70 -3.44 -4.31
C TYR A 128 -8.74 -4.62 -4.18
N CYS A 129 -7.61 -4.59 -4.89
CA CYS A 129 -6.61 -5.68 -4.84
C CYS A 129 -5.22 -5.23 -4.37
N GLY A 130 -4.98 -3.94 -4.19
CA GLY A 130 -3.74 -3.40 -3.66
C GLY A 130 -2.59 -3.32 -4.67
N ILE A 131 -2.80 -3.63 -5.96
CA ILE A 131 -1.74 -3.48 -6.97
C ILE A 131 -1.40 -2.02 -7.24
N GLU A 132 -0.13 -1.72 -7.45
CA GLU A 132 0.32 -0.41 -7.91
C GLU A 132 -0.16 -0.13 -9.35
N LEU A 133 -0.61 1.09 -9.60
CA LEU A 133 -1.18 1.53 -10.87
C LEU A 133 -0.19 2.45 -11.55
N LEU A 134 0.83 1.86 -12.17
CA LEU A 134 1.81 2.60 -12.96
C LEU A 134 1.14 3.19 -14.19
N LYS A 135 1.52 4.40 -14.61
CA LYS A 135 0.95 5.03 -15.81
C LYS A 135 1.98 5.06 -16.93
N CYS A 136 1.54 4.71 -18.13
CA CYS A 136 2.36 4.87 -19.32
C CYS A 136 2.47 6.35 -19.68
N THR A 137 3.69 6.88 -19.73
CA THR A 137 3.95 8.28 -20.12
C THR A 137 3.66 8.58 -21.60
N VAL A 138 3.37 7.56 -22.41
CA VAL A 138 3.04 7.72 -23.84
C VAL A 138 1.53 7.77 -24.03
N CYS A 139 0.82 6.71 -23.62
CA CYS A 139 -0.62 6.59 -23.89
C CYS A 139 -1.52 6.98 -22.71
N GLY A 140 -0.94 7.27 -21.54
CA GLY A 140 -1.68 7.64 -20.33
C GLY A 140 -2.49 6.51 -19.67
N ALA A 141 -2.54 5.33 -20.28
CA ALA A 141 -3.20 4.15 -19.71
C ALA A 141 -2.37 3.55 -18.56
N VAL A 142 -3.06 2.89 -17.64
CA VAL A 142 -2.40 2.16 -16.53
C VAL A 142 -1.75 0.88 -17.04
N ILE A 143 -0.53 0.67 -16.59
CA ILE A 143 0.29 -0.51 -16.81
C ILE A 143 0.03 -1.46 -15.64
N GLY A 144 -0.52 -2.63 -15.95
CA GLY A 144 -0.92 -3.62 -14.97
C GLY A 144 0.14 -4.64 -14.64
N GLY A 145 0.56 -4.66 -13.37
CA GLY A 145 1.58 -5.60 -12.90
C GLY A 145 2.92 -5.43 -13.61
N ASN A 146 3.93 -6.14 -13.14
CA ASN A 146 5.30 -6.05 -13.66
C ASN A 146 5.48 -6.58 -15.10
N ARG A 147 4.39 -6.79 -15.86
CA ARG A 147 4.40 -7.41 -17.19
C ARG A 147 4.27 -6.35 -18.27
N GLY A 148 5.24 -6.33 -19.18
CA GLY A 148 5.22 -5.41 -20.32
C GLY A 148 5.43 -3.93 -19.95
N VAL A 149 6.15 -3.67 -18.85
CA VAL A 149 6.61 -2.34 -18.45
C VAL A 149 8.08 -2.16 -18.83
N VAL A 150 8.42 -0.97 -19.31
CA VAL A 150 9.78 -0.51 -19.55
C VAL A 150 10.00 0.70 -18.65
N VAL A 151 11.04 0.63 -17.83
CA VAL A 151 11.44 1.73 -16.93
C VAL A 151 12.60 2.48 -17.57
N CYS A 152 12.49 3.81 -17.66
CA CYS A 152 13.59 4.62 -18.16
C CYS A 152 14.79 4.58 -17.19
N PRO A 153 15.98 4.15 -17.62
CA PRO A 153 17.14 4.04 -16.73
C PRO A 153 17.67 5.39 -16.25
N ARG A 154 17.31 6.50 -16.92
CA ARG A 154 17.76 7.84 -16.56
C ARG A 154 16.82 8.57 -15.60
N CYS A 155 15.50 8.48 -15.82
CA CYS A 155 14.53 9.27 -15.05
C CYS A 155 13.49 8.45 -14.30
N GLY A 156 13.53 7.11 -14.41
CA GLY A 156 12.64 6.21 -13.68
C GLY A 156 11.19 6.17 -14.18
N GLU A 157 10.88 6.79 -15.32
CA GLU A 157 9.52 6.81 -15.87
C GLU A 157 9.09 5.47 -16.48
N TYR A 158 7.79 5.20 -16.43
CA TYR A 158 7.19 3.94 -16.87
C TYR A 158 6.53 4.08 -18.24
N THR A 159 6.73 3.09 -19.11
CA THR A 159 6.12 3.03 -20.44
C THR A 159 5.74 1.59 -20.75
N HIS A 160 4.62 1.37 -21.46
CA HIS A 160 4.31 0.04 -21.98
C HIS A 160 5.38 -0.40 -22.98
N SER A 161 5.83 -1.66 -22.94
CA SER A 161 6.76 -2.21 -23.94
C SER A 161 6.23 -2.05 -25.37
N LYS A 162 4.91 -2.08 -25.59
CA LYS A 162 4.31 -1.83 -26.90
C LYS A 162 4.33 -0.36 -27.35
N CYS A 163 4.44 0.59 -26.42
CA CYS A 163 4.39 2.03 -26.71
C CYS A 163 5.79 2.62 -26.97
N ILE A 164 6.88 1.87 -26.75
CA ILE A 164 8.23 2.40 -26.98
C ILE A 164 8.53 2.59 -28.47
N SER A 165 7.95 1.75 -29.33
CA SER A 165 8.11 1.83 -30.79
C SER A 165 7.48 3.11 -31.34
N GLU A 166 6.37 3.58 -30.74
CA GLU A 166 5.69 4.83 -31.09
C GLU A 166 6.56 6.07 -30.82
N ILE A 167 7.53 5.96 -29.90
CA ILE A 167 8.44 7.05 -29.50
C ILE A 167 9.89 6.77 -29.92
N ASN A 168 10.11 5.95 -30.96
CA ASN A 168 11.43 5.60 -31.49
C ASN A 168 12.43 5.10 -30.43
N ASN A 169 11.96 4.30 -29.47
CA ASN A 169 12.74 3.79 -28.35
C ASN A 169 13.40 4.88 -27.50
N LYS A 170 12.82 6.09 -27.43
CA LYS A 170 13.33 7.19 -26.60
C LYS A 170 12.29 7.60 -25.56
N CYS A 171 12.73 7.79 -24.33
CA CYS A 171 11.87 8.26 -23.25
C CYS A 171 11.21 9.59 -23.62
N SER A 172 9.86 9.65 -23.56
CA SER A 172 9.08 10.85 -23.86
C SER A 172 9.39 12.04 -22.94
N LYS A 173 9.95 11.77 -21.75
CA LYS A 173 10.28 12.80 -20.75
C LYS A 173 11.71 13.33 -20.86
N CYS A 174 12.69 12.43 -20.99
CA CYS A 174 14.12 12.81 -20.91
C CYS A 174 14.94 12.53 -22.19
N GLY A 175 14.31 11.97 -23.23
CA GLY A 175 14.93 11.69 -24.53
C GLY A 175 15.96 10.56 -24.55
N SER A 176 16.16 9.86 -23.43
CA SER A 176 17.15 8.78 -23.34
C SER A 176 16.65 7.49 -23.98
N ASN A 177 17.56 6.69 -24.53
CA ASN A 177 17.20 5.42 -25.15
C ASN A 177 16.60 4.46 -24.11
N LEU A 178 15.46 3.87 -24.45
CA LEU A 178 14.80 2.81 -23.71
C LEU A 178 15.25 1.47 -24.31
N THR A 179 15.81 0.60 -23.48
CA THR A 179 16.16 -0.77 -23.88
C THR A 179 15.09 -1.72 -23.35
N GLU A 180 14.59 -2.63 -24.18
CA GLU A 180 13.50 -3.58 -23.86
C GLU A 180 13.78 -4.53 -22.67
N LYS A 181 14.99 -4.51 -22.12
CA LYS A 181 15.38 -5.36 -20.99
C LYS A 181 15.43 -4.55 -19.71
N ASN A 182 14.38 -4.70 -18.90
CA ASN A 182 14.43 -4.85 -17.45
C ASN A 182 13.02 -5.21 -16.97
N SER A 183 12.59 -6.44 -17.29
CA SER A 183 11.57 -7.11 -16.48
C SER A 183 12.11 -7.17 -15.05
N LEU A 184 11.40 -6.56 -14.10
CA LEU A 184 11.68 -6.72 -12.67
C LEU A 184 11.73 -8.23 -12.36
N PRO A 185 12.76 -8.72 -11.64
CA PRO A 185 12.78 -10.10 -11.15
C PRO A 185 11.61 -10.39 -10.21
#